data_AF-A0A962M799-F1
#
_entry.id   AF-A0A962M799-F1
#
_cell.length_a   1.000
_cell.length_b   1.000
_cell.length_c   1.000
_cell.angle_alpha   90.00
_cell.angle_beta   90.00
_cell.angle_gamma   90.00
#
_symmetry.space_group_name_H-M   'P 1'
#
loop_
_entity.id
_entity.type
_entity.pdbx_description
1 polymer ?
#
loop_
_entity_poly.entity_id
_entity_poly.type
_entity_poly.pdbx_seq_one_letter_code
_entity_poly.pdbx_strand_id
1 'polypeptide(L)'
;MNISNCNLQGKELKRITKHQAHLLWFDIENPNDVNVYLQFFDEAPENLTLGSTPPYLSFTVRANSNRSMVYTNSAAPTFIKSLTYVITTEAGGSSHPASYCKVQCGYTK
;
A
#
# COMPACT_ATOMS: atom_id res chain seq x y z
N MET A 1 7.87 21.91 3.79
CA MET A 1 7.14 20.73 3.26
C MET A 1 6.71 19.89 4.46
N ASN A 2 5.42 19.78 4.73
CA ASN A 2 4.90 19.02 5.88
C ASN A 2 4.70 17.56 5.47
N ILE A 3 5.73 16.74 5.64
CA ILE A 3 5.66 15.31 5.35
C ILE A 3 4.88 14.64 6.48
N SER A 4 3.75 14.03 6.12
CA SER A 4 3.01 13.17 7.03
C SER A 4 3.46 11.72 6.81
N ASN A 5 3.84 11.04 7.88
CA ASN A 5 4.22 9.63 7.83
C ASN A 5 3.07 8.74 8.30
N CYS A 6 2.97 7.56 7.69
CA CYS A 6 2.10 6.49 8.11
C CYS A 6 2.94 5.26 8.47
N ASN A 7 2.60 4.58 9.57
CA ASN A 7 3.09 3.23 9.84
C ASN A 7 1.86 2.34 9.94
N LEU A 8 1.72 1.46 8.97
CA LEU A 8 0.60 0.56 8.83
C LEU A 8 1.13 -0.85 8.95
N GLN A 9 0.42 -1.69 9.70
CA GLN A 9 0.73 -3.10 9.83
C GLN A 9 -0.55 -3.85 9.62
N GLY A 10 -0.60 -4.76 8.66
CA GLY A 10 -1.86 -5.41 8.32
C GLY A 10 -1.65 -6.65 7.50
N LYS A 11 -2.70 -7.47 7.51
CA LYS A 11 -2.80 -8.65 6.67
C LYS A 11 -3.76 -8.46 5.51
N GLU A 12 -4.68 -7.49 5.56
CA GLU A 12 -5.83 -7.49 4.61
C GLU A 12 -6.25 -6.10 4.14
N LEU A 13 -6.48 -5.12 5.03
CA LEU A 13 -6.83 -3.75 4.63
C LEU A 13 -6.57 -2.75 5.76
N LYS A 14 -6.02 -1.57 5.45
CA LYS A 14 -6.05 -0.41 6.37
C LYS A 14 -6.22 0.90 5.61
N ARG A 15 -6.92 1.85 6.25
CA ARG A 15 -7.31 3.15 5.71
C ARG A 15 -6.58 4.30 6.39
N ILE A 16 -6.12 5.27 5.60
CA ILE A 16 -5.67 6.59 6.08
C ILE A 16 -6.55 7.67 5.46
N THR A 17 -7.39 8.30 6.27
CA THR A 17 -8.27 9.39 5.82
C THR A 17 -7.50 10.69 5.73
N LYS A 18 -7.04 11.09 4.54
CA LYS A 18 -6.59 12.45 4.26
C LYS A 18 -6.90 12.85 2.81
N HIS A 19 -7.56 13.98 2.67
CA HIS A 19 -7.96 14.57 1.39
C HIS A 19 -6.76 15.18 0.65
N GLN A 20 -6.69 14.92 -0.66
CA GLN A 20 -5.76 15.46 -1.65
C GLN A 20 -4.30 15.52 -1.20
N ALA A 21 -3.56 14.43 -1.41
CA ALA A 21 -2.14 14.36 -1.11
C ALA A 21 -1.36 13.52 -2.14
N HIS A 22 -0.06 13.82 -2.22
CA HIS A 22 0.91 13.15 -3.08
C HIS A 22 1.75 12.17 -2.26
N LEU A 23 1.78 10.91 -2.67
CA LEU A 23 2.67 9.89 -2.10
C LEU A 23 4.11 10.16 -2.52
N LEU A 24 4.99 10.43 -1.57
CA LEU A 24 6.39 10.78 -1.81
C LEU A 24 7.31 9.57 -1.71
N TRP A 25 7.02 8.64 -0.79
CA TRP A 25 7.80 7.42 -0.64
C TRP A 25 6.99 6.34 0.07
N PHE A 26 7.42 5.09 -0.11
CA PHE A 26 7.03 3.99 0.73
C PHE A 26 8.21 3.07 1.06
N ASP A 27 8.12 2.37 2.18
CA ASP A 27 8.99 1.27 2.56
C ASP A 27 8.14 0.14 3.15
N ILE A 28 8.33 -1.06 2.65
CA ILE A 28 7.48 -2.21 2.96
C ILE A 28 8.37 -3.39 3.30
N GLU A 29 8.08 -3.99 4.44
CA GLU A 29 8.77 -5.16 4.96
C GLU A 29 7.83 -6.35 4.92
N ASN A 30 8.25 -7.40 4.21
CA ASN A 30 7.57 -8.68 4.18
C ASN A 30 8.38 -9.72 4.95
N PRO A 31 8.00 -10.04 6.20
CA PRO A 31 8.65 -11.07 7.01
C PRO A 31 8.11 -12.48 6.72
N ASN A 32 7.19 -12.64 5.75
CA ASN A 32 6.62 -13.94 5.44
C ASN A 32 7.55 -14.76 4.53
N ASP A 33 7.46 -16.08 4.62
CA ASP A 33 8.18 -17.03 3.75
C ASP A 33 7.60 -17.14 2.34
N VAL A 34 6.55 -16.37 2.05
CA VAL A 34 5.90 -16.28 0.75
C VAL A 34 5.93 -14.84 0.23
N ASN A 35 5.90 -14.72 -1.09
CA ASN A 35 5.71 -13.41 -1.72
C ASN A 35 4.35 -12.84 -1.33
N VAL A 36 4.30 -11.53 -1.15
CA VAL A 36 3.04 -10.81 -0.98
C VAL A 36 2.83 -9.84 -2.13
N TYR A 37 1.57 -9.61 -2.47
CA TYR A 37 1.12 -8.65 -3.45
C TYR A 37 0.49 -7.50 -2.68
N LEU A 38 1.05 -6.30 -2.83
CA LEU A 38 0.55 -5.10 -2.19
C LEU A 38 -0.07 -4.19 -3.24
N GLN A 39 -1.26 -3.70 -2.93
CA GLN A 39 -2.00 -2.77 -3.78
C GLN A 39 -2.40 -1.55 -2.96
N PHE A 40 -2.12 -0.35 -3.49
CA PHE A 40 -2.61 0.92 -2.95
C PHE A 40 -3.82 1.41 -3.76
N PHE A 41 -4.76 2.06 -3.09
CA PHE A 41 -5.97 2.65 -3.68
C PHE A 41 -6.23 4.03 -3.09
N ASP A 42 -6.89 4.89 -3.87
CA ASP A 42 -7.53 6.10 -3.37
C ASP A 42 -8.97 5.81 -2.96
N GLU A 43 -9.11 5.44 -1.68
CA GLU A 43 -10.31 4.85 -1.11
C GLU A 43 -10.66 3.51 -1.77
N ALA A 44 -10.19 2.43 -1.16
CA ALA A 44 -10.74 1.11 -1.40
C ALA A 44 -12.25 1.14 -1.04
N PRO A 45 -13.15 0.66 -1.92
CA PRO A 45 -14.54 0.45 -1.54
C PRO A 45 -14.59 -0.48 -0.32
N GLU A 46 -15.59 -0.30 0.56
CA GLU A 46 -15.74 -1.13 1.77
C GLU A 46 -15.76 -2.63 1.45
N ASN A 47 -16.26 -2.98 0.27
CA ASN A 47 -16.18 -4.31 -0.33
C ASN A 47 -15.17 -4.30 -1.49
N LEU A 48 -13.88 -4.29 -1.17
CA LEU A 48 -12.84 -4.40 -2.18
C LEU A 48 -12.79 -5.84 -2.73
N THR A 49 -13.16 -6.01 -3.99
CA THR A 49 -12.90 -7.24 -4.72
C THR A 49 -11.57 -7.09 -5.47
N LEU A 50 -10.53 -7.76 -4.97
CA LEU A 50 -9.20 -7.74 -5.55
C LEU A 50 -9.23 -8.22 -7.01
N GLY A 51 -8.46 -7.54 -7.87
CA GLY A 51 -8.46 -7.78 -9.32
C GLY A 51 -9.62 -7.13 -10.09
N SER A 52 -10.66 -6.59 -9.43
CA SER A 52 -11.78 -5.90 -10.08
C SER A 52 -11.75 -4.38 -9.87
N THR A 53 -11.29 -3.91 -8.71
CA THR A 53 -11.01 -2.49 -8.47
C THR A 53 -9.58 -2.20 -8.95
N PRO A 54 -9.38 -1.29 -9.92
CA PRO A 54 -8.04 -0.95 -10.38
C PRO A 54 -7.24 -0.28 -9.24
N PRO A 55 -6.08 -0.84 -8.85
CA PRO A 55 -5.22 -0.20 -7.86
C PRO A 55 -4.49 0.99 -8.48
N TYR A 56 -4.15 1.97 -7.64
CA TYR A 56 -3.26 3.08 -8.00
C TYR A 56 -1.81 2.65 -8.13
N LEU A 57 -1.39 1.72 -7.28
CA LEU A 57 -0.10 1.07 -7.37
C LEU A 57 -0.29 -0.39 -7.02
N SER A 58 0.38 -1.26 -7.75
CA SER A 58 0.40 -2.69 -7.47
C SER A 58 1.81 -3.21 -7.63
N PHE A 59 2.26 -4.02 -6.68
CA PHE A 59 3.57 -4.64 -6.79
C PHE A 59 3.72 -5.86 -5.89
N THR A 60 4.67 -6.72 -6.26
CA THR A 60 5.10 -7.86 -5.44
C THR A 60 6.23 -7.45 -4.51
N VAL A 61 6.15 -7.86 -3.25
CA VAL A 61 7.25 -7.84 -2.28
C VAL A 61 7.64 -9.29 -2.03
N ARG A 62 8.92 -9.62 -2.25
CA ARG A 62 9.36 -11.02 -2.16
C ARG A 62 9.33 -11.51 -0.72
N ALA A 63 9.28 -12.83 -0.54
CA ALA A 63 9.45 -13.47 0.76
C ALA A 63 10.71 -12.95 1.48
N ASN A 64 10.62 -12.74 2.80
CA ASN A 64 11.72 -12.30 3.67
C ASN A 64 12.52 -11.12 3.08
N SER A 65 11.82 -10.11 2.58
CA SER A 65 12.46 -8.98 1.88
C SER A 65 11.73 -7.67 2.07
N ASN A 66 12.42 -6.59 1.70
CA ASN A 66 11.87 -5.24 1.72
C ASN A 66 11.72 -4.71 0.31
N ARG A 67 10.74 -3.82 0.13
CA ARG A 67 10.56 -3.03 -1.08
C ARG A 67 10.30 -1.59 -0.71
N SER A 68 11.13 -0.70 -1.23
CA SER A 68 11.00 0.74 -1.07
C SER A 68 11.00 1.45 -2.41
N MET A 69 10.38 2.63 -2.43
CA MET A 69 10.46 3.55 -3.55
C MET A 69 10.33 4.98 -3.07
N VAL A 70 11.07 5.87 -3.73
CA VAL A 70 10.99 7.32 -3.53
C VAL A 70 10.58 7.95 -4.86
N TYR A 71 9.53 8.76 -4.83
CA TYR A 71 9.06 9.51 -5.97
C TYR A 71 9.74 10.88 -6.01
N THR A 72 10.29 11.24 -7.16
CA THR A 72 10.59 12.64 -7.46
C THR A 72 9.26 13.34 -7.76
N ASN A 73 9.09 14.60 -7.33
CA ASN A 73 7.77 15.27 -7.24
C ASN A 73 6.85 15.14 -8.47
N SER A 74 7.40 15.07 -9.69
CA SER A 74 6.59 14.95 -10.92
C SER A 74 6.02 13.55 -11.18
N ALA A 75 6.54 12.51 -10.51
CA ALA A 75 6.09 11.12 -10.64
C ALA A 75 5.28 10.62 -9.44
N ALA A 76 5.07 11.48 -8.43
CA ALA A 76 4.38 11.14 -7.20
C ALA A 76 2.88 10.85 -7.44
N PRO A 77 2.39 9.64 -7.11
CA PRO A 77 0.98 9.30 -7.21
C PRO A 77 0.14 10.21 -6.31
N THR A 78 -0.98 10.69 -6.83
CA THR A 78 -1.90 11.57 -6.11
C THR A 78 -3.13 10.78 -5.69
N PHE A 79 -3.53 10.87 -4.42
CA PHE A 79 -4.80 10.34 -3.92
C PHE A 79 -5.68 11.49 -3.41
N ILE A 80 -6.96 11.47 -3.77
CA ILE A 80 -7.92 12.57 -3.55
C ILE A 80 -8.67 12.40 -2.24
N LYS A 81 -9.03 11.17 -1.88
CA LYS A 81 -9.88 10.85 -0.73
C LYS A 81 -9.11 10.26 0.44
N SER A 82 -8.40 9.17 0.22
CA SER A 82 -7.67 8.44 1.28
C SER A 82 -6.69 7.45 0.70
N LEU A 83 -5.53 7.28 1.33
CA LEU A 83 -4.63 6.18 0.98
C LEU A 83 -5.04 4.93 1.74
N THR A 84 -5.48 3.91 1.00
CA THR A 84 -5.76 2.56 1.52
C THR A 84 -4.81 1.55 0.88
N TYR A 85 -4.50 0.46 1.57
CA TYR A 85 -3.74 -0.63 0.98
C TYR A 85 -4.31 -2.00 1.34
N VAL A 86 -4.05 -2.97 0.47
CA VAL A 86 -4.33 -4.39 0.69
C VAL A 86 -3.08 -5.21 0.44
N ILE A 87 -2.94 -6.28 1.22
CA ILE A 87 -1.83 -7.23 1.12
C ILE A 87 -2.41 -8.61 0.98
N THR A 88 -1.97 -9.34 -0.04
CA THR A 88 -2.39 -10.73 -0.26
C THR A 88 -1.22 -11.62 -0.60
N THR A 89 -1.40 -12.93 -0.50
CA THR A 89 -0.39 -13.91 -0.91
C THR A 89 -0.55 -14.35 -2.37
N GLU A 90 -1.59 -13.85 -3.06
CA GLU A 90 -1.94 -14.18 -4.43
C GLU A 90 -2.23 -12.92 -5.26
N ALA A 91 -1.79 -12.90 -6.51
CA ALA A 91 -1.83 -11.72 -7.39
C ALA A 91 -3.24 -11.16 -7.65
N GLY A 92 -4.28 -12.00 -7.53
CA GLY A 92 -5.68 -11.57 -7.59
C GLY A 92 -6.52 -12.07 -6.41
N GLY A 93 -5.88 -12.66 -5.40
CA GLY A 93 -6.57 -13.53 -4.44
C GLY A 93 -7.15 -12.77 -3.26
N SER A 94 -8.08 -13.43 -2.56
CA SER A 94 -8.72 -13.03 -1.31
C SER A 94 -8.01 -13.61 -0.07
N SER A 95 -6.75 -14.00 -0.22
CA SER A 95 -5.94 -14.65 0.80
C SER A 95 -4.96 -13.67 1.43
N HIS A 96 -4.59 -13.92 2.69
CA HIS A 96 -3.89 -12.97 3.53
C HIS A 96 -2.62 -13.61 4.10
N PRO A 97 -1.50 -12.87 4.20
CA PRO A 97 -0.30 -13.40 4.83
C PRO A 97 -0.55 -13.78 6.29
N ALA A 98 0.12 -14.85 6.74
CA ALA A 98 0.03 -15.34 8.11
C ALA A 98 0.60 -14.33 9.12
N SER A 99 1.70 -13.65 8.73
CA SER A 99 2.36 -12.61 9.51
C SER A 99 2.07 -11.22 8.95
N TYR A 100 2.05 -10.22 9.84
CA TYR A 100 1.88 -8.83 9.44
C TYR A 100 3.05 -8.36 8.57
N CYS A 101 2.74 -7.69 7.46
CA CYS A 101 3.72 -6.88 6.76
C CYS A 101 3.69 -5.46 7.31
N LYS A 102 4.87 -4.84 7.41
CA LYS A 102 5.00 -3.43 7.76
C LYS A 102 4.94 -2.61 6.48
N VAL A 103 4.14 -1.55 6.49
CA VAL A 103 3.98 -0.62 5.38
C VAL A 103 4.15 0.78 5.94
N GLN A 104 5.22 1.44 5.53
CA GLN A 104 5.48 2.82 5.86
C GLN A 104 5.36 3.67 4.62
N CYS A 105 4.80 4.86 4.78
CA CYS A 105 4.62 5.80 3.68
C CYS A 105 4.78 7.22 4.15
N GLY A 106 5.29 8.08 3.26
CA GLY A 106 5.30 9.52 3.46
C GLY A 106 4.54 10.23 2.34
N TYR A 107 3.75 11.23 2.70
CA TYR A 107 2.97 12.01 1.74
C TYR A 107 2.91 13.48 2.12
N THR A 108 2.66 14.35 1.13
CA THR A 108 2.42 15.79 1.32
C THR A 108 1.07 16.18 0.76
N LYS A 109 0.43 17.17 1.38
CA LYS A 109 -0.65 17.93 0.73
C LYS A 109 -0.05 18.94 -0.25
#